data_AF-A0A383CS59-F1
#
_entry.id   AF-A0A383CS59-F1
#
_cell.length_a   1.000
_cell.length_b   1.000
_cell.length_c   1.000
_cell.angle_alpha   90.00
_cell.angle_beta   90.00
_cell.angle_gamma   90.00
#
_symmetry.space_group_name_H-M   'P 1'
#
loop_
_entity.id
_entity.type
_entity.pdbx_description
1 polymer ?
#
loop_
_entity_poly.entity_id
_entity_poly.type
_entity_poly.pdbx_seq_one_letter_code
_entity_poly.pdbx_strand_id
1 'polypeptide(L)'
;TDVDGTIADIGAYYYDQAGQPVRVQKITTTPSATNIALKWPANTENDLAGYNVYRSTDPNDDFYNMSQYATATDSFYVDEGAEENTTYHYRVSAVDGGGDEGVIAFARHGRTGNDTTALVQGADDRWISVSQFAAPVISPEQDYTLEFYFHPLAYQNAVEKIMRLSGLSVYLATAMQDSFRIRVVDEDGSAFDGDIIVRDSSWHHLAVTAPADGNLSLWLDGHFNGEAGTDIALSGSGV
;
A
#
# COMPACT_ATOMS: atom_id res chain seq x y z
N THR A 1 -0.46 -9.60 -7.44
CA THR A 1 -0.65 -10.19 -6.11
C THR A 1 0.34 -11.31 -6.01
N ASP A 2 0.94 -11.46 -4.86
CA ASP A 2 1.53 -12.75 -4.49
C ASP A 2 0.46 -13.87 -4.61
N VAL A 3 0.89 -15.12 -4.43
CA VAL A 3 0.02 -16.29 -4.61
C VAL A 3 -1.11 -16.33 -3.56
N ASP A 4 -0.98 -15.54 -2.50
CA ASP A 4 -1.77 -15.51 -1.27
C ASP A 4 -2.69 -14.28 -1.15
N GLY A 5 -2.75 -13.42 -2.17
CA GLY A 5 -3.75 -12.35 -2.24
C GLY A 5 -3.44 -11.16 -1.33
N THR A 6 -2.20 -11.04 -0.86
CA THR A 6 -1.66 -9.76 -0.43
C THR A 6 -1.02 -9.01 -1.60
N ILE A 7 -0.51 -7.87 -1.22
CA ILE A 7 0.14 -6.91 -2.09
C ILE A 7 1.59 -7.38 -2.19
N ALA A 8 2.19 -7.38 -3.38
CA ALA A 8 3.63 -7.60 -3.51
C ALA A 8 4.41 -6.63 -2.59
N ASP A 9 5.24 -7.19 -1.70
CA ASP A 9 6.06 -6.42 -0.77
C ASP A 9 6.96 -5.41 -1.51
N ILE A 10 7.04 -4.20 -0.98
CA ILE A 10 7.66 -3.03 -1.61
C ILE A 10 9.19 -3.13 -1.46
N GLY A 11 9.89 -3.67 -2.48
CA GLY A 11 11.35 -3.65 -2.60
C GLY A 11 11.96 -4.86 -3.34
N ALA A 12 13.24 -4.77 -3.72
CA ALA A 12 13.99 -5.79 -4.50
C ALA A 12 14.26 -7.13 -3.76
N TYR A 13 13.52 -7.42 -2.68
CA TYR A 13 13.57 -8.69 -1.96
C TYR A 13 12.18 -9.33 -2.01
N TYR A 14 12.08 -10.43 -2.74
CA TYR A 14 10.95 -11.33 -2.75
C TYR A 14 10.71 -11.87 -1.33
N TYR A 15 9.62 -11.47 -0.68
CA TYR A 15 9.10 -12.16 0.50
C TYR A 15 8.11 -13.22 0.02
N ASP A 16 8.52 -14.49 0.15
CA ASP A 16 7.71 -15.63 -0.28
C ASP A 16 6.61 -15.90 0.76
N GLN A 17 5.41 -15.43 0.48
CA GLN A 17 4.23 -15.70 1.31
C GLN A 17 3.50 -16.99 0.91
N ALA A 18 4.04 -17.77 -0.05
CA ALA A 18 3.45 -19.02 -0.46
C ALA A 18 3.36 -20.00 0.73
N GLY A 19 2.12 -20.35 1.09
CA GLY A 19 1.82 -21.22 2.23
C GLY A 19 1.44 -20.47 3.51
N GLN A 20 1.61 -19.16 3.57
CA GLN A 20 1.18 -18.37 4.73
C GLN A 20 -0.32 -18.04 4.66
N PRO A 21 -1.00 -17.90 5.81
CA PRO A 21 -2.37 -17.40 5.87
C PRO A 21 -2.50 -15.97 5.33
N VAL A 22 -3.66 -15.69 4.73
CA VAL A 22 -3.98 -14.34 4.25
C VAL A 22 -4.14 -13.37 5.41
N ARG A 23 -3.86 -12.10 5.15
CA ARG A 23 -3.97 -11.04 6.17
C ARG A 23 -5.40 -10.94 6.75
N VAL A 24 -5.49 -10.85 8.08
CA VAL A 24 -6.74 -10.55 8.80
C VAL A 24 -7.24 -9.14 8.46
N GLN A 25 -8.53 -9.02 8.14
CA GLN A 25 -9.16 -7.77 7.72
C GLN A 25 -10.21 -7.27 8.71
N LYS A 26 -10.52 -5.96 8.65
CA LYS A 26 -11.70 -5.35 9.31
C LYS A 26 -11.85 -5.69 10.80
N ILE A 27 -10.74 -5.69 11.53
CA ILE A 27 -10.73 -5.90 12.98
C ILE A 27 -11.58 -4.79 13.63
N THR A 28 -12.50 -5.20 14.49
CA THR A 28 -13.36 -4.32 15.27
C THR A 28 -13.09 -4.55 16.76
N THR A 29 -12.95 -3.46 17.52
CA THR A 29 -12.80 -3.49 18.98
C THR A 29 -14.06 -2.97 19.66
N THR A 30 -14.49 -3.60 20.75
CA THR A 30 -15.63 -3.19 21.58
C THR A 30 -15.18 -3.13 23.03
N PRO A 31 -14.81 -1.95 23.55
CA PRO A 31 -14.41 -1.78 24.95
C PRO A 31 -15.60 -1.90 25.90
N SER A 32 -15.36 -2.46 27.09
CA SER A 32 -16.24 -2.44 28.25
C SER A 32 -15.54 -1.76 29.44
N ALA A 33 -16.12 -1.84 30.64
CA ALA A 33 -15.52 -1.27 31.85
C ALA A 33 -14.18 -1.95 32.23
N THR A 34 -14.04 -3.25 31.99
CA THR A 34 -12.88 -4.05 32.47
C THR A 34 -12.22 -4.91 31.41
N ASN A 35 -12.67 -4.85 30.15
CA ASN A 35 -12.11 -5.64 29.07
C ASN A 35 -12.34 -5.01 27.70
N ILE A 36 -11.67 -5.53 26.69
CA ILE A 36 -11.87 -5.14 25.28
C ILE A 36 -12.10 -6.40 24.45
N ALA A 37 -13.26 -6.50 23.81
CA ALA A 37 -13.55 -7.57 22.87
C ALA A 37 -13.06 -7.20 21.46
N LEU A 38 -12.35 -8.11 20.81
CA LEU A 38 -11.90 -8.01 19.43
C LEU A 38 -12.67 -9.01 18.58
N LYS A 39 -13.09 -8.58 17.40
CA LYS A 39 -13.74 -9.45 16.41
C LYS A 39 -13.27 -9.12 15.00
N TRP A 40 -13.09 -10.14 14.19
CA TRP A 40 -12.77 -10.02 12.77
C TRP A 40 -13.52 -11.10 11.97
N PRO A 41 -13.67 -10.94 10.63
CA PRO A 41 -14.08 -12.03 9.76
C PRO A 41 -13.05 -13.16 9.78
N ALA A 42 -13.51 -14.41 9.86
CA ALA A 42 -12.61 -15.55 9.81
C ALA A 42 -11.93 -15.68 8.44
N ASN A 43 -10.66 -16.04 8.47
CA ASN A 43 -9.90 -16.56 7.35
C ASN A 43 -10.56 -17.84 6.80
N THR A 44 -10.38 -18.12 5.51
CA THR A 44 -11.07 -19.19 4.76
C THR A 44 -10.14 -20.31 4.29
N GLU A 45 -8.86 -20.23 4.64
CA GLU A 45 -7.83 -21.20 4.32
C GLU A 45 -8.14 -22.55 4.97
N ASN A 46 -7.91 -23.64 4.24
CA ASN A 46 -8.26 -25.00 4.69
C ASN A 46 -7.39 -25.48 5.85
N ASP A 47 -6.19 -24.93 5.96
CA ASP A 47 -5.14 -25.25 6.93
C ASP A 47 -4.99 -24.19 8.03
N LEU A 48 -5.95 -23.25 8.15
CA LEU A 48 -5.97 -22.29 9.25
C LEU A 48 -5.97 -22.99 10.61
N ALA A 49 -5.00 -22.66 11.47
CA ALA A 49 -4.87 -23.19 12.82
C ALA A 49 -5.35 -22.20 13.91
N GLY A 50 -5.27 -20.90 13.64
CA GLY A 50 -5.72 -19.87 14.58
C GLY A 50 -5.18 -18.49 14.26
N TYR A 51 -5.06 -17.66 15.30
CA TYR A 51 -4.66 -16.26 15.20
C TYR A 51 -3.73 -15.86 16.35
N ASN A 52 -2.75 -15.01 16.05
CA ASN A 52 -1.95 -14.32 17.05
C ASN A 52 -2.52 -12.91 17.25
N VAL A 53 -2.59 -12.49 18.51
CA VAL A 53 -3.06 -11.16 18.91
C VAL A 53 -1.90 -10.39 19.52
N TYR A 54 -1.68 -9.18 19.05
CA TYR A 54 -0.68 -8.26 19.55
C TYR A 54 -1.34 -7.04 20.15
N ARG A 55 -0.72 -6.48 21.18
CA ARG A 55 -1.24 -5.34 21.95
C ARG A 55 -0.11 -4.42 22.35
N SER A 56 -0.27 -3.12 22.11
CA SER A 56 0.60 -2.07 22.66
C SER A 56 -0.21 -0.86 23.13
N THR A 57 0.34 -0.09 24.05
CA THR A 57 -0.14 1.25 24.39
C THR A 57 0.49 2.36 23.54
N ASP A 58 1.57 2.06 22.80
CA ASP A 58 2.16 2.98 21.82
C ASP A 58 1.62 2.64 20.42
N PRO A 59 0.92 3.57 19.74
CA PRO A 59 0.43 3.32 18.39
C PRO A 59 1.55 3.17 17.35
N ASN A 60 2.79 3.56 17.68
CA ASN A 60 3.96 3.55 16.78
C ASN A 60 4.90 2.36 17.02
N ASP A 61 4.59 1.45 17.94
CA ASP A 61 5.39 0.26 18.17
C ASP A 61 5.52 -0.60 16.92
N ASP A 62 6.67 -1.25 16.79
CA ASP A 62 6.96 -2.21 15.73
C ASP A 62 6.39 -3.59 16.09
N PHE A 63 5.15 -3.82 15.68
CA PHE A 63 4.42 -5.05 15.96
C PHE A 63 5.06 -6.32 15.38
N TYR A 64 5.93 -6.22 14.36
CA TYR A 64 6.61 -7.39 13.77
C TYR A 64 7.76 -7.89 14.64
N ASN A 65 8.33 -7.04 15.49
CA ASN A 65 9.40 -7.41 16.43
C ASN A 65 8.88 -7.68 17.85
N MET A 66 7.56 -7.64 18.06
CA MET A 66 6.94 -7.94 19.34
C MET A 66 6.63 -9.43 19.47
N SER A 67 6.67 -9.94 20.70
CA SER A 67 6.04 -11.23 20.99
C SER A 67 4.52 -11.08 20.98
N GLN A 68 3.80 -12.11 20.51
CA GLN A 68 2.35 -12.11 20.58
C GLN A 68 1.88 -11.99 22.04
N TYR A 69 0.85 -11.18 22.25
CA TYR A 69 0.22 -11.01 23.56
C TYR A 69 -0.66 -12.22 23.91
N ALA A 70 -1.38 -12.76 22.92
CA ALA A 70 -2.26 -13.89 23.09
C ALA A 70 -2.45 -14.67 21.78
N THR A 71 -3.06 -15.85 21.88
CA THR A 71 -3.49 -16.68 20.76
C THR A 71 -5.00 -16.89 20.81
N ALA A 72 -5.66 -16.95 19.66
CA ALA A 72 -7.08 -17.27 19.54
C ALA A 72 -7.31 -18.38 18.51
N THR A 73 -8.18 -19.35 18.82
CA THR A 73 -8.57 -20.42 17.88
C THR A 73 -9.73 -20.00 16.97
N ASP A 74 -10.48 -18.98 17.37
CA ASP A 74 -11.63 -18.44 16.65
C ASP A 74 -11.36 -16.99 16.20
N SER A 75 -12.21 -16.46 15.32
CA SER A 75 -12.13 -15.07 14.83
C SER A 75 -12.63 -14.02 15.84
N PHE A 76 -12.32 -14.25 17.12
CA PHE A 76 -12.77 -13.49 18.28
C PHE A 76 -11.79 -13.66 19.44
N TYR A 77 -11.54 -12.58 20.19
CA TYR A 77 -10.72 -12.59 21.39
C TYR A 77 -11.22 -11.55 22.41
N VAL A 78 -11.09 -11.83 23.71
CA VAL A 78 -11.38 -10.86 24.77
C VAL A 78 -10.12 -10.60 25.57
N ASP A 79 -9.68 -9.35 25.59
CA ASP A 79 -8.62 -8.90 26.47
C ASP A 79 -9.17 -8.55 27.86
N GLU A 80 -9.17 -9.52 28.76
CA GLU A 80 -9.57 -9.36 30.17
C GLU A 80 -8.51 -8.63 31.02
N GLY A 81 -7.34 -8.36 30.44
CA GLY A 81 -6.23 -7.65 31.09
C GLY A 81 -6.14 -6.18 30.71
N ALA A 82 -7.21 -5.60 30.15
CA ALA A 82 -7.26 -4.19 29.78
C ALA A 82 -7.56 -3.32 31.01
N GLU A 83 -6.71 -2.31 31.24
CA GLU A 83 -6.86 -1.38 32.37
C GLU A 83 -7.81 -0.22 32.03
N GLU A 84 -8.55 0.26 33.04
CA GLU A 84 -9.40 1.45 32.91
C GLU A 84 -8.58 2.67 32.45
N ASN A 85 -9.20 3.53 31.64
CA ASN A 85 -8.59 4.77 31.11
C ASN A 85 -7.27 4.58 30.33
N THR A 86 -7.01 3.37 29.82
CA THR A 86 -5.84 3.08 28.99
C THR A 86 -6.25 2.81 27.55
N THR A 87 -5.58 3.48 26.61
CA THR A 87 -5.78 3.23 25.17
C THR A 87 -4.84 2.11 24.73
N TYR A 88 -5.40 1.10 24.07
CA TYR A 88 -4.65 0.00 23.50
C TYR A 88 -4.79 -0.04 21.98
N HIS A 89 -3.72 -0.45 21.33
CA HIS A 89 -3.60 -0.67 19.90
C HIS A 89 -3.41 -2.15 19.64
N TYR A 90 -4.35 -2.72 18.90
CA TYR A 90 -4.37 -4.16 18.60
C TYR A 90 -4.01 -4.43 17.15
N ARG A 91 -3.34 -5.56 16.96
CA ARG A 91 -3.12 -6.19 15.66
C ARG A 91 -3.38 -7.68 15.76
N VAL A 92 -3.79 -8.27 14.65
CA VAL A 92 -4.07 -9.70 14.56
C VAL A 92 -3.51 -10.22 13.24
N SER A 93 -2.89 -11.40 13.30
CA SER A 93 -2.40 -12.22 12.19
C SER A 93 -3.04 -13.60 12.27
N ALA A 94 -3.16 -14.27 11.13
CA ALA A 94 -3.62 -15.66 11.05
C ALA A 94 -2.40 -16.60 11.03
N VAL A 95 -2.56 -17.81 11.55
CA VAL A 95 -1.51 -18.85 11.63
C VAL A 95 -2.05 -20.15 11.04
N ASP A 96 -1.27 -20.84 10.22
CA ASP A 96 -1.64 -22.11 9.61
C ASP A 96 -1.22 -23.34 10.45
N GLY A 97 -1.55 -24.54 9.98
CA GLY A 97 -1.16 -25.81 10.59
C GLY A 97 0.33 -26.16 10.47
N GLY A 98 1.07 -25.50 9.58
CA GLY A 98 2.53 -25.57 9.47
C GLY A 98 3.26 -24.73 10.53
N GLY A 99 2.55 -23.78 11.14
CA GLY A 99 3.10 -22.77 12.05
C GLY A 99 3.53 -21.50 11.33
N ASP A 100 3.23 -21.36 10.04
CA ASP A 100 3.49 -20.18 9.25
C ASP A 100 2.46 -19.09 9.59
N GLU A 101 2.97 -17.89 9.80
CA GLU A 101 2.19 -16.74 10.25
C GLU A 101 2.00 -15.75 9.10
N GLY A 102 0.75 -15.36 8.87
CA GLY A 102 0.37 -14.36 7.89
C GLY A 102 0.69 -12.93 8.34
N VAL A 103 0.69 -12.03 7.37
CA VAL A 103 0.99 -10.60 7.57
C VAL A 103 0.14 -9.96 8.66
N ILE A 104 0.80 -9.28 9.60
CA ILE A 104 0.14 -8.48 10.63
C ILE A 104 -0.44 -7.22 9.95
N ALA A 105 -1.75 -7.01 10.07
CA ALA A 105 -2.41 -5.86 9.43
C ALA A 105 -1.70 -4.53 9.75
N PHE A 106 -1.12 -3.86 8.76
CA PHE A 106 -0.48 -2.55 8.99
C PHE A 106 -1.51 -1.51 9.42
N ALA A 107 -1.15 -0.62 10.36
CA ALA A 107 -1.75 0.72 10.42
C ALA A 107 -0.98 1.73 9.56
N ARG A 108 0.27 1.42 9.17
CA ARG A 108 1.19 2.41 8.60
C ARG A 108 2.16 1.75 7.62
N HIS A 109 1.71 1.60 6.38
CA HIS A 109 2.65 1.73 5.26
C HIS A 109 2.68 3.18 4.73
N GLY A 110 1.90 4.11 5.30
CA GLY A 110 2.00 5.54 5.01
C GLY A 110 2.82 6.28 6.06
N ARG A 111 3.70 7.19 5.61
CA ARG A 111 4.45 8.12 6.47
C ARG A 111 3.46 9.07 7.16
N THR A 112 3.02 8.78 8.39
CA THR A 112 2.04 9.60 9.15
C THR A 112 2.70 10.49 10.22
N GLY A 113 3.81 11.15 9.90
CA GLY A 113 4.28 12.30 10.71
C GLY A 113 3.53 13.57 10.29
N ASN A 114 3.55 14.64 11.09
CA ASN A 114 3.14 15.96 10.57
C ASN A 114 3.89 16.21 9.24
N ASP A 115 3.22 16.80 8.26
CA ASP A 115 3.68 17.05 6.88
C ASP A 115 4.96 17.91 6.75
N THR A 116 5.70 18.14 7.83
CA THR A 116 6.87 19.01 7.90
C THR A 116 8.02 18.58 6.99
N THR A 117 8.01 17.34 6.49
CA THR A 117 8.96 16.84 5.48
C THR A 117 8.33 16.57 4.11
N ALA A 118 7.01 16.73 3.97
CA ALA A 118 6.34 16.55 2.70
C ALA A 118 6.50 17.83 1.87
N LEU A 119 6.81 17.65 0.59
CA LEU A 119 6.88 18.76 -0.35
C LEU A 119 5.46 19.04 -0.83
N VAL A 120 4.90 20.17 -0.40
CA VAL A 120 3.57 20.61 -0.85
C VAL A 120 3.72 21.36 -2.18
N GLN A 121 3.18 20.78 -3.24
CA GLN A 121 3.07 21.41 -4.55
C GLN A 121 1.65 21.97 -4.69
N GLY A 122 1.54 23.29 -4.89
CA GLY A 122 0.26 23.93 -5.26
C GLY A 122 0.01 23.83 -6.76
N ALA A 123 -1.17 24.21 -7.21
CA ALA A 123 -1.60 24.21 -8.63
C ALA A 123 -0.79 25.14 -9.57
N ASP A 124 0.33 25.69 -9.11
CA ASP A 124 1.15 26.69 -9.81
C ASP A 124 2.28 26.05 -10.66
N ASP A 125 2.16 24.79 -11.10
CA ASP A 125 3.15 24.08 -11.94
C ASP A 125 4.60 24.16 -11.41
N ARG A 126 4.80 24.12 -10.09
CA ARG A 126 6.15 24.17 -9.49
C ARG A 126 6.75 22.78 -9.38
N TRP A 127 7.73 22.45 -10.22
CA TRP A 127 8.37 21.13 -10.23
C TRP A 127 9.69 21.12 -9.46
N ILE A 128 9.98 20.01 -8.80
CA ILE A 128 11.35 19.67 -8.38
C ILE A 128 11.93 18.77 -9.47
N SER A 129 13.07 19.17 -10.02
CA SER A 129 13.77 18.40 -11.05
C SER A 129 15.04 17.78 -10.49
N VAL A 130 15.29 16.53 -10.87
CA VAL A 130 16.60 15.89 -10.72
C VAL A 130 17.41 16.24 -11.97
N SER A 131 18.66 16.67 -11.80
CA SER A 131 19.56 16.96 -12.92
C SER A 131 19.79 15.70 -13.75
N GLN A 132 19.87 15.82 -15.08
CA GLN A 132 20.18 14.71 -15.98
C GLN A 132 21.45 13.94 -15.60
N PHE A 133 22.42 14.61 -14.97
CA PHE A 133 23.69 13.98 -14.55
C PHE A 133 23.55 13.10 -13.29
N ALA A 134 22.44 13.25 -12.57
CA ALA A 134 22.12 12.47 -11.37
C ALA A 134 20.85 11.62 -11.58
N ALA A 135 20.24 11.68 -12.77
CA ALA A 135 19.06 10.89 -13.09
C ALA A 135 19.47 9.42 -13.27
N PRO A 136 18.68 8.47 -12.75
CA PRO A 136 18.90 7.06 -13.04
C PRO A 136 18.74 6.81 -14.55
N VAL A 137 19.54 5.88 -15.08
CA VAL A 137 19.37 5.39 -16.44
C VAL A 137 18.18 4.43 -16.43
N ILE A 138 17.17 4.71 -17.25
CA ILE A 138 15.98 3.86 -17.41
C ILE A 138 15.99 3.33 -18.85
N SER A 139 15.91 2.01 -19.00
CA SER A 139 15.98 1.35 -20.30
C SER A 139 15.02 0.15 -20.35
N PRO A 140 14.37 -0.15 -21.49
CA PRO A 140 13.48 -1.31 -21.63
C PRO A 140 14.10 -2.67 -21.29
N GLU A 141 15.43 -2.76 -21.31
CA GLU A 141 16.19 -3.99 -21.05
C GLU A 141 16.52 -4.21 -19.56
N GLN A 142 16.01 -3.36 -18.67
CA GLN A 142 16.24 -3.46 -17.23
C GLN A 142 14.91 -3.51 -16.49
N ASP A 143 14.90 -4.25 -15.38
CA ASP A 143 13.80 -4.20 -14.43
C ASP A 143 13.92 -2.91 -13.60
N TYR A 144 12.82 -2.16 -13.51
CA TYR A 144 12.75 -1.00 -12.61
C TYR A 144 11.38 -0.88 -11.96
N THR A 145 11.40 -0.33 -10.75
CA THR A 145 10.21 -0.02 -10.00
C THR A 145 10.29 1.44 -9.56
N LEU A 146 9.25 2.19 -9.87
CA LEU A 146 9.09 3.58 -9.49
C LEU A 146 8.06 3.68 -8.38
N GLU A 147 8.46 4.14 -7.20
CA GLU A 147 7.64 4.16 -6.00
C GLU A 147 7.65 5.52 -5.32
N PHE A 148 6.47 5.96 -4.88
CA PHE A 148 6.34 7.15 -4.05
C PHE A 148 5.01 7.16 -3.30
N TYR A 149 4.97 8.01 -2.26
CA TYR A 149 3.76 8.31 -1.52
C TYR A 149 3.23 9.68 -1.91
N PHE A 150 1.91 9.80 -2.02
CA PHE A 150 1.25 11.08 -2.28
C PHE A 150 0.00 11.24 -1.41
N HIS A 151 -0.37 12.49 -1.16
CA HIS A 151 -1.55 12.87 -0.39
C HIS A 151 -2.29 13.97 -1.17
N PRO A 152 -3.48 13.68 -1.72
CA PRO A 152 -4.32 14.69 -2.36
C PRO A 152 -4.87 15.67 -1.32
N LEU A 153 -4.62 16.96 -1.48
CA LEU A 153 -5.10 17.99 -0.53
C LEU A 153 -6.59 18.33 -0.71
N ALA A 154 -7.10 18.21 -1.94
CA ALA A 154 -8.51 18.43 -2.27
C ALA A 154 -8.81 17.90 -3.69
N TYR A 155 -10.09 17.66 -3.98
CA TYR A 155 -10.56 17.34 -5.33
C TYR A 155 -11.06 18.59 -6.02
N GLN A 156 -10.34 19.08 -7.02
CA GLN A 156 -10.76 20.24 -7.80
C GLN A 156 -11.00 19.88 -9.27
N ASN A 157 -11.55 18.70 -9.58
CA ASN A 157 -11.92 18.25 -10.94
C ASN A 157 -10.87 18.51 -12.04
N ALA A 158 -9.61 18.74 -11.66
CA ALA A 158 -8.50 19.03 -12.53
C ALA A 158 -7.59 17.82 -12.58
N VAL A 159 -7.06 17.54 -13.76
CA VAL A 159 -6.06 16.49 -13.96
C VAL A 159 -4.73 17.02 -13.44
N GLU A 160 -4.21 16.43 -12.36
CA GLU A 160 -2.97 16.87 -11.73
C GLU A 160 -1.84 15.93 -12.09
N LYS A 161 -0.76 16.45 -12.68
CA LYS A 161 0.46 15.66 -12.93
C LYS A 161 1.28 15.62 -11.64
N ILE A 162 1.50 14.42 -11.14
CA ILE A 162 2.22 14.21 -9.87
C ILE A 162 3.66 13.76 -10.09
N MET A 163 3.99 13.27 -11.28
CA MET A 163 5.33 12.82 -11.61
C MET A 163 5.58 12.88 -13.12
N ARG A 164 6.83 13.17 -13.47
CA ARG A 164 7.39 12.91 -14.79
C ARG A 164 8.76 12.27 -14.62
N LEU A 165 9.01 11.18 -15.35
CA LEU A 165 10.31 10.54 -15.41
C LEU A 165 10.56 10.10 -16.85
N SER A 166 11.63 10.62 -17.47
CA SER A 166 11.95 10.31 -18.86
C SER A 166 10.79 10.70 -19.80
N GLY A 167 10.26 9.75 -20.59
CA GLY A 167 9.06 9.91 -21.42
C GLY A 167 7.72 9.78 -20.67
N LEU A 168 7.70 9.18 -19.48
CA LEU A 168 6.47 8.85 -18.77
C LEU A 168 5.99 10.01 -17.89
N SER A 169 4.69 10.26 -17.90
CA SER A 169 4.00 11.15 -16.97
C SER A 169 2.91 10.41 -16.22
N VAL A 170 2.80 10.65 -14.91
CA VAL A 170 1.75 10.11 -14.05
C VAL A 170 0.84 11.24 -13.59
N TYR A 171 -0.47 11.02 -13.71
CA TYR A 171 -1.51 11.98 -13.39
C TYR A 171 -2.55 11.40 -12.42
N LEU A 172 -3.13 12.27 -11.61
CA LEU A 172 -4.44 12.08 -10.99
C LEU A 172 -5.48 12.56 -11.99
N ALA A 173 -6.13 11.63 -12.70
CA ALA A 173 -7.16 11.95 -13.67
C ALA A 173 -8.54 11.88 -13.00
N THR A 174 -9.36 12.92 -13.18
CA THR A 174 -10.74 12.92 -12.67
C THR A 174 -11.53 11.77 -13.27
N ALA A 175 -12.16 10.96 -12.40
CA ALA A 175 -13.01 9.86 -12.81
C ALA A 175 -14.51 10.23 -12.66
N MET A 176 -14.87 10.71 -11.47
CA MET A 176 -16.19 11.24 -11.10
C MET A 176 -16.02 12.45 -10.18
N GLN A 177 -17.12 13.07 -9.76
CA GLN A 177 -17.10 14.11 -8.73
C GLN A 177 -16.37 13.59 -7.48
N ASP A 178 -15.42 14.39 -6.98
CA ASP A 178 -14.62 14.12 -5.77
C ASP A 178 -13.86 12.78 -5.80
N SER A 179 -13.38 12.39 -6.99
CA SER A 179 -12.60 11.17 -7.16
C SER A 179 -11.59 11.25 -8.30
N PHE A 180 -10.54 10.44 -8.23
CA PHE A 180 -9.56 10.30 -9.29
C PHE A 180 -9.21 8.84 -9.52
N ARG A 181 -8.61 8.58 -10.68
CA ARG A 181 -7.83 7.39 -10.97
C ARG A 181 -6.42 7.81 -11.34
N ILE A 182 -5.49 6.89 -11.22
CA ILE A 182 -4.13 7.14 -11.71
C ILE A 182 -4.13 6.93 -13.22
N ARG A 183 -3.57 7.89 -13.95
CA ARG A 183 -3.35 7.80 -15.38
C ARG A 183 -1.86 7.87 -15.66
N VAL A 184 -1.36 6.89 -16.39
CA VAL A 184 0.00 6.85 -16.92
C VAL A 184 -0.07 7.26 -18.40
N VAL A 185 0.80 8.16 -18.82
CA VAL A 185 0.85 8.67 -20.20
C VAL A 185 2.29 8.65 -20.69
N ASP A 186 2.52 8.06 -21.85
CA ASP A 186 3.81 8.07 -22.54
C ASP A 186 4.00 9.38 -23.35
N GLU A 187 5.21 9.61 -23.86
CA GLU A 187 5.61 10.80 -24.60
C GLU A 187 4.82 10.99 -25.90
N ASP A 188 4.41 9.89 -26.54
CA ASP A 188 3.60 9.88 -27.76
C ASP A 188 2.10 10.19 -27.51
N GLY A 189 1.70 10.27 -26.24
CA GLY A 189 0.32 10.51 -25.80
C GLY A 189 -0.50 9.25 -25.58
N SER A 190 0.07 8.06 -25.82
CA SER A 190 -0.52 6.78 -25.43
C SER A 190 -0.73 6.77 -23.91
N ALA A 191 -1.91 6.31 -23.46
CA ALA A 191 -2.29 6.43 -22.07
C ALA A 191 -2.97 5.17 -21.55
N PHE A 192 -2.65 4.85 -20.31
CA PHE A 192 -3.21 3.76 -19.53
C PHE A 192 -3.83 4.34 -18.25
N ASP A 193 -5.07 3.97 -18.00
CA ASP A 193 -5.80 4.36 -16.80
C ASP A 193 -5.87 3.17 -15.86
N GLY A 194 -5.53 3.39 -14.59
CA GLY A 194 -5.73 2.37 -13.56
C GLY A 194 -7.21 2.11 -13.30
N ASP A 195 -7.51 0.89 -12.86
CA ASP A 195 -8.86 0.38 -12.61
C ASP A 195 -9.47 0.89 -11.29
N ILE A 196 -8.64 1.28 -10.32
CA ILE A 196 -9.04 1.74 -8.99
C ILE A 196 -9.35 3.23 -9.01
N ILE A 197 -10.55 3.57 -8.53
CA ILE A 197 -11.02 4.94 -8.30
C ILE A 197 -10.87 5.28 -6.82
N VAL A 198 -10.05 6.28 -6.53
CA VAL A 198 -9.83 6.81 -5.17
C VAL A 198 -10.83 7.91 -4.87
N ARG A 199 -11.36 7.90 -3.64
CA ARG A 199 -12.40 8.82 -3.17
C ARG A 199 -12.10 9.42 -1.79
N ASP A 200 -10.89 9.24 -1.28
CA ASP A 200 -10.42 9.82 -0.04
C ASP A 200 -9.07 10.55 -0.19
N SER A 201 -8.83 11.51 0.68
CA SER A 201 -7.64 12.38 0.67
C SER A 201 -6.54 11.82 1.57
N SER A 202 -6.52 10.50 1.79
CA SER A 202 -5.51 9.89 2.65
C SER A 202 -4.16 9.86 1.94
N TRP A 203 -3.13 9.42 2.66
CA TRP A 203 -1.88 9.05 2.02
C TRP A 203 -2.07 7.78 1.21
N HIS A 204 -1.60 7.80 -0.02
CA HIS A 204 -1.58 6.65 -0.92
C HIS A 204 -0.15 6.31 -1.33
N HIS A 205 0.11 5.03 -1.50
CA HIS A 205 1.33 4.52 -2.13
C HIS A 205 1.07 4.25 -3.60
N LEU A 206 1.95 4.73 -4.48
CA LEU A 206 1.92 4.39 -5.89
C LEU A 206 3.21 3.68 -6.28
N ALA A 207 3.07 2.54 -6.95
CA ALA A 207 4.18 1.86 -7.63
C ALA A 207 3.88 1.67 -9.12
N VAL A 208 4.88 1.88 -9.96
CA VAL A 208 4.88 1.47 -11.38
C VAL A 208 6.05 0.51 -11.56
N THR A 209 5.75 -0.76 -11.82
CA THR A 209 6.76 -1.79 -12.06
C THR A 209 6.91 -1.99 -13.56
N ALA A 210 8.15 -2.12 -14.01
CA ALA A 210 8.51 -2.27 -15.40
C ALA A 210 9.50 -3.43 -15.53
N PRO A 211 9.02 -4.63 -15.86
CA PRO A 211 9.89 -5.74 -16.16
C PRO A 211 10.59 -5.52 -17.51
N ALA A 212 11.83 -5.99 -17.62
CA ALA A 212 12.59 -5.98 -18.85
C ALA A 212 11.82 -6.70 -19.96
N ASP A 213 11.73 -6.06 -21.13
CA ASP A 213 10.97 -6.56 -22.29
C ASP A 213 9.47 -6.84 -22.00
N GLY A 214 8.91 -6.27 -20.93
CA GLY A 214 7.51 -6.47 -20.53
C GLY A 214 6.72 -5.18 -20.37
N ASN A 215 5.45 -5.33 -20.03
CA ASN A 215 4.52 -4.22 -19.89
C ASN A 215 4.63 -3.54 -18.53
N LEU A 216 4.38 -2.23 -18.48
CA LEU A 216 4.26 -1.51 -17.22
C LEU A 216 3.04 -1.99 -16.44
N SER A 217 3.22 -2.32 -15.16
CA SER A 217 2.15 -2.63 -14.24
C SER A 217 2.03 -1.54 -13.18
N LEU A 218 0.80 -1.14 -12.88
CA LEU A 218 0.47 -0.10 -11.93
C LEU A 218 -0.05 -0.73 -10.64
N TRP A 219 0.37 -0.20 -9.49
CA TRP A 219 -0.06 -0.65 -8.18
C TRP A 219 -0.43 0.55 -7.32
N LEU A 220 -1.61 0.54 -6.72
CA LEU A 220 -2.07 1.59 -5.82
C LEU A 220 -2.38 1.00 -4.46
N ASP A 221 -1.79 1.56 -3.41
CA ASP A 221 -1.82 1.01 -2.05
C ASP A 221 -1.51 -0.48 -2.07
N GLY A 222 -0.56 -0.83 -2.94
CA GLY A 222 -0.14 -2.19 -3.18
C GLY A 222 -1.06 -3.10 -3.99
N HIS A 223 -2.29 -2.68 -4.25
CA HIS A 223 -3.21 -3.46 -5.05
C HIS A 223 -2.85 -3.29 -6.51
N PHE A 224 -2.81 -4.42 -7.25
CA PHE A 224 -2.66 -4.38 -8.69
C PHE A 224 -3.79 -3.55 -9.29
N ASN A 225 -3.40 -2.51 -10.02
CA ASN A 225 -4.26 -1.46 -10.54
C ASN A 225 -4.27 -1.46 -12.08
N GLY A 226 -3.82 -2.57 -12.67
CA GLY A 226 -3.83 -2.85 -14.10
C GLY A 226 -2.45 -2.77 -14.77
N GLU A 227 -2.39 -3.27 -16.00
CA GLU A 227 -1.18 -3.35 -16.83
C GLU A 227 -1.40 -2.56 -18.12
N ALA A 228 -0.38 -1.77 -18.48
CA ALA A 228 -0.37 -0.97 -19.68
C ALA A 228 -0.14 -1.85 -20.93
N GLY A 229 -0.59 -1.36 -22.10
CA GLY A 229 -0.22 -1.98 -23.37
C GLY A 229 1.26 -1.77 -23.71
N THR A 230 1.74 -2.48 -24.72
CA THR A 230 3.14 -2.40 -25.22
C THR A 230 3.55 -1.01 -25.70
N ASP A 231 2.57 -0.15 -25.98
CA ASP A 231 2.76 1.20 -26.52
C ASP A 231 3.05 2.23 -25.41
N ILE A 232 3.16 1.80 -24.15
CA ILE A 232 3.46 2.67 -23.02
C ILE A 232 4.70 2.12 -22.33
N ALA A 233 5.81 2.80 -22.52
CA ALA A 233 7.10 2.43 -21.96
C ALA A 233 7.74 3.59 -21.20
N LEU A 234 8.77 3.28 -20.43
CA LEU A 234 9.59 4.28 -19.72
C LEU A 234 10.81 4.72 -20.55
N SER A 235 10.87 4.31 -21.82
CA SER A 235 11.88 4.78 -22.78
C SER A 235 11.66 6.26 -23.04
N GLY A 236 12.55 7.10 -22.55
CA GLY A 236 12.65 8.46 -23.06
C GLY A 236 13.23 8.40 -24.46
N SER A 237 12.78 9.29 -25.35
CA SER A 237 13.60 9.65 -26.48
C SER A 237 14.93 10.19 -25.92
N GLY A 238 15.96 9.35 -25.97
CA GLY A 238 17.31 9.74 -25.62
C GLY A 238 17.76 10.83 -26.59
N VAL A 239 17.68 12.07 -26.15
CA VAL A 239 18.40 13.22 -26.74
C VAL A 239 18.98 14.07 -25.62
#